data_AF-A0A8J2Q9P0-F1
#
_entry.id   AF-A0A8J2Q9P0-F1
#
_cell.length_a   1.000
_cell.length_b   1.000
_cell.length_c   1.000
_cell.angle_alpha   90.00
_cell.angle_beta   90.00
_cell.angle_gamma   90.00
#
_symmetry.space_group_name_H-M   'P 1'
#
loop_
_entity.id
_entity.type
_entity.pdbx_description
1 polymer ?
#
loop_
_entity_poly.entity_id
_entity_poly.type
_entity_poly.pdbx_seq_one_letter_code
_entity_poly.pdbx_strand_id
1 'polypeptide(L)'
;METICMEEKSGRILCCDCGASIEPNSMNMCFACVQSRIDITEGITKQSRAFMCKFCNRWLIPPNGWVHAQRESKEMLAILLKKLRPTMTKVALMLLNQNPLR
;
A
#
# COMPACT_ATOMS: atom_id res chain seq x y z
N MET A 1 -28.83 -27.37 -24.16
CA MET A 1 -28.92 -25.91 -24.36
C MET A 1 -27.56 -25.35 -24.01
N GLU A 2 -26.72 -25.20 -25.03
CA GLU A 2 -25.36 -24.69 -24.86
C GLU A 2 -25.43 -23.19 -24.59
N THR A 3 -24.88 -22.77 -23.46
CA THR A 3 -24.82 -21.37 -23.05
C THR A 3 -23.85 -20.65 -23.99
N ILE A 4 -24.37 -19.78 -24.86
CA ILE A 4 -23.54 -18.89 -25.67
C ILE A 4 -23.00 -17.81 -24.73
N CYS A 5 -21.73 -17.94 -24.34
CA CYS A 5 -21.00 -16.86 -23.70
C CYS A 5 -20.73 -15.79 -24.77
N MET A 6 -21.55 -14.74 -24.81
CA MET A 6 -21.28 -13.57 -25.64
C MET A 6 -20.10 -12.81 -25.03
N GLU A 7 -18.93 -12.95 -25.65
CA GLU A 7 -17.75 -12.16 -25.30
C GLU A 7 -17.88 -10.80 -26.00
N GLU A 8 -18.36 -9.80 -25.26
CA GLU A 8 -18.51 -8.43 -25.73
C GLU A 8 -17.10 -7.84 -25.99
N LYS A 9 -16.60 -8.00 -27.23
CA LYS A 9 -15.29 -7.46 -27.63
C LYS A 9 -15.37 -5.94 -27.71
N SER A 10 -15.00 -5.28 -26.61
CA SER A 10 -14.73 -3.85 -26.59
C SER A 10 -13.67 -3.51 -27.65
N GLY A 11 -13.93 -2.49 -28.47
CA GLY A 11 -12.97 -2.03 -29.47
C GLY A 11 -11.69 -1.56 -28.79
N ARG A 12 -10.52 -1.93 -29.32
CA ARG A 12 -9.22 -1.50 -28.75
C ARG A 12 -8.88 -0.08 -29.18
N ILE A 13 -8.25 0.68 -28.29
CA ILE A 13 -7.71 2.01 -28.55
C ILE A 13 -6.18 2.00 -28.41
N LEU A 14 -5.52 3.06 -28.86
CA LEU A 14 -4.09 3.26 -28.62
C LEU A 14 -3.89 4.10 -27.36
N CYS A 15 -2.88 3.74 -26.57
CA CYS A 15 -2.40 4.55 -25.45
C CYS A 15 -1.95 5.92 -25.95
N CYS A 16 -2.42 6.98 -25.31
CA CYS A 16 -2.12 8.37 -25.69
C CYS A 16 -0.64 8.78 -25.56
N ASP A 17 0.17 7.98 -24.87
CA ASP A 17 1.57 8.30 -24.56
C ASP A 17 2.56 7.43 -25.35
N CYS A 18 2.40 6.10 -25.30
CA CYS A 18 3.31 5.16 -25.94
C CYS A 18 2.75 4.45 -27.20
N GLY A 19 1.48 4.66 -27.55
CA GLY A 19 0.84 4.04 -28.71
C GLY A 19 0.52 2.54 -28.57
N ALA A 20 0.69 1.94 -27.39
CA ALA A 20 0.32 0.54 -27.17
C ALA A 20 -1.19 0.30 -27.33
N SER A 21 -1.59 -0.82 -27.93
CA SER A 21 -3.00 -1.19 -28.07
C SER A 21 -3.58 -1.69 -26.74
N ILE A 22 -4.58 -0.99 -26.21
CA ILE A 22 -5.21 -1.24 -24.90
C ILE A 22 -6.73 -1.33 -25.02
N GLU A 23 -7.37 -1.90 -24.00
CA GLU A 23 -8.81 -1.75 -23.82
C GLU A 23 -9.14 -0.30 -23.39
N PRO A 24 -10.27 0.27 -23.85
CA PRO A 24 -10.67 1.62 -23.48
C PRO A 24 -10.79 1.79 -21.97
N ASN A 25 -10.13 2.81 -21.42
CA ASN A 25 -10.24 3.19 -20.02
C ASN A 25 -10.40 4.70 -19.89
N SER A 26 -10.77 5.20 -18.70
CA SER A 26 -11.01 6.63 -18.48
C SER A 26 -9.78 7.52 -18.70
N MET A 27 -8.58 6.95 -18.69
CA MET A 27 -7.31 7.65 -18.81
C MET A 27 -6.75 7.60 -20.25
N ASN A 28 -7.33 6.77 -21.13
CA ASN A 28 -6.79 6.38 -22.44
C ASN A 28 -5.28 6.05 -22.41
N MET A 29 -4.81 5.50 -21.28
CA MET A 29 -3.39 5.30 -20.99
C MET A 29 -3.13 3.87 -20.53
N CYS A 30 -2.03 3.27 -20.99
CA CYS A 30 -1.65 1.93 -20.57
C CYS A 30 -1.11 1.93 -19.14
N PHE A 31 -1.17 0.77 -18.49
CA PHE A 31 -0.73 0.59 -17.10
C PHE A 31 0.72 1.07 -16.85
N ALA A 32 1.64 0.76 -17.77
CA ALA A 32 3.04 1.16 -17.65
C ALA A 32 3.22 2.68 -17.67
N CYS A 33 2.53 3.38 -18.57
CA CYS A 33 2.57 4.84 -18.65
C CYS A 33 1.95 5.48 -17.40
N VAL A 34 0.82 4.94 -16.91
CA VAL A 34 0.18 5.42 -15.66
C VAL A 34 1.15 5.28 -14.48
N GLN A 35 1.78 4.12 -14.32
CA GLN A 35 2.74 3.87 -13.24
C GLN A 35 3.98 4.77 -13.33
N SER A 36 4.42 5.12 -14.54
CA SER A 36 5.57 6.02 -14.74
C SER A 36 5.25 7.49 -14.46
N ARG A 37 3.99 7.90 -14.67
CA ARG A 37 3.55 9.31 -14.56
C ARG A 37 2.95 9.65 -13.20
N ILE A 38 2.36 8.68 -12.51
CA ILE A 38 1.62 8.92 -11.26
C ILE A 38 2.33 8.24 -10.09
N ASP A 39 2.97 9.04 -9.24
CA ASP A 39 3.51 8.57 -7.98
C ASP A 39 2.46 8.68 -6.86
N ILE A 40 1.88 7.55 -6.47
CA ILE A 40 0.93 7.47 -5.36
C ILE A 40 1.59 7.62 -3.98
N THR A 41 2.93 7.62 -3.92
CA THR A 41 3.70 7.73 -2.67
C THR A 41 4.04 9.17 -2.29
N GLU A 42 3.66 10.14 -3.12
CA GLU A 42 3.83 11.56 -2.84
C GLU A 42 3.16 11.96 -1.51
N GLY A 43 3.95 12.57 -0.62
CA GLY A 43 3.50 12.99 0.70
C GLY A 43 3.52 11.90 1.78
N ILE A 44 3.86 10.65 1.45
CA ILE A 44 4.04 9.58 2.43
C ILE A 44 5.47 9.60 2.96
N THR A 45 5.63 9.72 4.28
CA THR A 45 6.95 9.66 4.90
C THR A 45 7.54 8.26 4.81
N LYS A 46 8.69 8.13 4.14
CA LYS A 46 9.40 6.85 3.98
C LYS A 46 10.13 6.37 5.24
N GLN A 47 10.33 7.28 6.22
CA GLN A 47 11.06 7.00 7.44
C GLN A 47 10.39 7.68 8.65
N SER A 48 10.38 6.99 9.78
CA SER A 48 9.94 7.55 11.07
C SER A 48 10.80 7.02 12.22
N ARG A 49 10.94 7.82 13.28
CA ARG A 49 11.71 7.42 14.48
C ARG A 49 10.78 6.90 15.57
N ALA A 50 11.15 5.75 16.13
CA ALA A 50 10.50 5.16 17.30
C ALA A 50 11.56 4.85 18.37
N PHE A 51 11.19 5.02 19.64
CA PHE A 51 12.09 4.79 20.76
C PHE A 51 11.64 3.55 21.52
N MET A 52 12.59 2.67 21.82
CA MET A 52 12.36 1.43 22.55
C MET A 52 13.43 1.29 23.64
N CYS A 53 13.02 0.93 24.85
CA CYS A 53 13.94 0.59 25.92
C CYS A 53 14.49 -0.83 25.72
N LYS A 54 15.82 -0.96 25.66
CA LYS A 54 16.52 -2.24 25.46
C LYS A 54 16.36 -3.21 26.63
N PHE A 55 16.09 -2.72 27.83
CA PHE A 55 16.04 -3.54 29.05
C PHE A 55 14.66 -4.11 29.35
N CYS A 56 13.58 -3.39 29.00
CA CYS A 56 12.20 -3.78 29.35
C CYS A 56 11.28 -3.99 28.15
N ASN A 57 11.81 -3.91 26.92
CA ASN A 57 11.05 -4.03 25.66
C ASN A 57 9.80 -3.14 25.63
N ARG A 58 9.91 -1.93 26.20
CA ARG A 58 8.84 -0.93 26.18
C ARG A 58 9.08 0.08 25.08
N TRP A 59 8.03 0.43 24.37
CA TRP A 59 8.01 1.41 23.30
C TRP A 59 7.41 2.72 23.79
N LEU A 60 8.05 3.83 23.42
CA LEU A 60 7.57 5.17 23.75
C LEU A 60 6.43 5.57 22.79
N ILE A 61 5.29 5.88 23.38
CA ILE A 61 4.12 6.48 22.75
C ILE A 61 4.04 7.93 23.25
N PRO A 62 4.44 8.93 22.43
CA PRO A 62 4.31 10.33 22.79
C PRO A 62 2.85 10.68 23.14
N PRO A 63 2.58 11.54 24.14
CA PRO A 63 3.55 12.37 24.88
C PRO A 63 4.31 11.64 26.02
N ASN A 64 3.69 10.77 26.83
CA ASN A 64 4.32 10.22 28.05
C ASN A 64 4.09 8.70 28.28
N GLY A 65 3.58 7.95 27.30
CA GLY A 65 3.23 6.53 27.49
C GLY A 65 4.37 5.57 27.16
N TRP A 66 4.59 4.55 27.99
CA TRP A 66 5.47 3.41 27.67
C TRP A 66 4.66 2.12 27.67
N VAL A 67 4.62 1.43 26.53
CA VAL A 67 3.86 0.18 26.38
C VAL A 67 4.81 -0.97 26.08
N HIS A 68 4.66 -2.08 26.79
CA HIS A 68 5.45 -3.28 26.51
C HIS A 68 5.00 -3.90 25.19
N ALA A 69 5.97 -4.17 24.29
CA ALA A 69 5.72 -4.92 23.07
C ALA A 69 6.99 -5.66 22.65
N GLN A 70 6.86 -6.97 22.41
CA GLN A 70 7.95 -7.80 21.91
C GLN A 70 8.35 -7.38 20.49
N ARG A 71 9.63 -7.53 20.15
CA ARG A 71 10.10 -7.39 18.76
C ARG A 71 9.37 -8.40 17.89
N GLU A 72 9.02 -8.01 16.67
CA GLU A 72 8.30 -8.88 15.72
C GLU A 72 6.92 -9.34 16.24
N SER A 73 6.22 -8.47 16.97
CA SER A 73 4.85 -8.71 17.45
C SER A 73 3.81 -7.85 16.73
N LYS A 74 2.55 -8.31 16.77
CA LYS A 74 1.39 -7.53 16.29
C LYS A 74 1.23 -6.21 17.04
N GLU A 75 1.53 -6.21 18.33
CA GLU A 75 1.45 -5.01 19.19
C GLU A 75 2.47 -3.94 18.79
N MET A 76 3.71 -4.35 18.49
CA MET A 76 4.74 -3.45 17.98
C MET A 76 4.30 -2.82 16.65
N LEU A 77 3.79 -3.65 15.72
CA LEU A 77 3.31 -3.16 14.44
C LEU A 77 2.16 -2.16 14.64
N ALA A 78 1.19 -2.45 15.51
CA ALA A 78 0.08 -1.55 15.79
C ALA A 78 0.55 -0.18 16.33
N ILE A 79 1.58 -0.14 17.19
CA ILE A 79 2.18 1.10 17.69
C ILE A 79 2.83 1.90 16.55
N LEU A 80 3.61 1.25 15.69
CA LEU A 80 4.28 1.90 14.57
C LEU A 80 3.27 2.43 13.54
N LEU A 81 2.24 1.64 13.23
CA LEU A 81 1.18 2.04 12.31
C LEU A 81 0.38 3.24 12.85
N LYS A 82 0.07 3.27 14.15
CA LYS A 82 -0.57 4.44 14.80
C LYS A 82 0.18 5.74 14.52
N LYS A 83 1.52 5.69 14.54
CA LYS A 83 2.39 6.84 14.26
C LYS A 83 2.36 7.29 12.80
N LEU A 84 2.19 6.35 11.87
CA LEU A 84 2.23 6.59 10.42
C LEU A 84 0.87 6.95 9.81
N ARG A 85 -0.25 6.60 10.47
CA ARG A 85 -1.62 6.96 10.03
C ARG A 85 -1.80 8.39 9.51
N PRO A 86 -1.32 9.46 10.18
CA PRO A 86 -1.56 10.82 9.69
C PRO A 86 -0.94 11.09 8.32
N THR A 87 0.12 10.38 7.94
CA THR A 87 0.77 10.51 6.62
C THR A 87 0.18 9.59 5.55
N MET A 88 -0.73 8.69 5.91
CA MET A 88 -1.26 7.63 5.04
C MET A 88 -2.77 7.77 4.82
N THR A 89 -3.24 8.99 4.53
CA THR A 89 -4.68 9.26 4.35
C THR A 89 -5.22 8.82 2.99
N LYS A 90 -4.36 8.74 1.96
CA LYS A 90 -4.73 8.42 0.57
C LYS A 90 -4.62 6.94 0.22
N VAL A 91 -3.93 6.14 1.04
CA VAL A 91 -3.59 4.74 0.72
C VAL A 91 -3.91 3.83 1.90
N ALA A 92 -4.38 2.62 1.60
CA ALA A 92 -4.60 1.58 2.59
C ALA A 92 -3.37 0.66 2.68
N LEU A 93 -2.98 0.29 3.91
CA LEU A 93 -1.95 -0.71 4.12
C LEU A 93 -2.55 -2.12 4.00
N MET A 94 -1.99 -2.91 3.09
CA MET A 94 -2.27 -4.34 3.02
C MET A 94 -1.08 -5.09 3.62
N LEU A 95 -1.31 -5.72 4.78
CA LEU A 95 -0.34 -6.60 5.40
C LEU A 95 -0.39 -7.94 4.65
N LEU A 96 0.44 -8.11 3.64
CA LEU A 96 0.70 -9.43 3.08
C LEU A 96 1.38 -10.25 4.18
N ASN A 97 0.76 -11.37 4.56
CA ASN A 97 1.20 -12.23 5.64
C ASN A 97 2.73 -12.33 5.66
N GLN A 98 3.36 -11.66 6.63
CA GLN A 98 4.77 -11.82 6.89
C GLN A 98 4.95 -13.17 7.56
N ASN A 99 4.98 -14.21 6.73
CA ASN A 99 5.32 -15.59 7.03
C ASN A 99 4.25 -16.44 7.76
N PRO A 100 3.59 -17.41 7.08
CA PRO A 100 2.78 -18.44 7.72
C PRO A 100 3.59 -19.61 8.32
N LEU A 101 4.93 -19.58 8.24
CA LEU A 101 5.81 -20.69 8.65
C LEU A 101 6.74 -20.36 9.84
N ARG A 102 6.29 -19.50 10.77
CA ARG A 102 6.85 -19.40 12.12
C ARG A 102 5.75 -19.23 13.16
#